data_AF-A0A2V8MFK7-F1
#
_entry.id   AF-A0A2V8MFK7-F1
#
_cell.length_a   1.000
_cell.length_b   1.000
_cell.length_c   1.000
_cell.angle_alpha   90.00
_cell.angle_beta   90.00
_cell.angle_gamma   90.00
#
_symmetry.space_group_name_H-M   'P 1'
#
loop_
_entity.id
_entity.type
_entity.pdbx_description
1 polymer ?
#
loop_
_entity_poly.entity_id
_entity_poly.type
_entity_poly.pdbx_seq_one_letter_code
_entity_poly.pdbx_strand_id
1 'polypeptide(L)'
;QMLLEAAKRARPGAELKSIIETYLSPEHCGSASEGCPVAALASEVARHPRPVRLRFDKAIRDHARRFLKYLPGSTEAEKMRHFAVLFSGMAGVLSVARAVADDGMRQRILQGAKEFYIRSFCP
;
A
#
# COMPACT_ATOMS: atom_id res chain seq x y z
N GLN A 1 -9.27 -7.00 -2.91
CA GLN A 1 -9.39 -8.38 -2.42
C GLN A 1 -8.02 -8.98 -2.06
N MET A 2 -7.04 -8.93 -2.97
CA MET A 2 -5.70 -9.54 -2.84
C MET A 2 -5.00 -9.36 -1.48
N LEU A 3 -4.86 -8.12 -0.99
CA LEU A 3 -4.13 -7.86 0.26
C LEU A 3 -4.78 -8.48 1.51
N LEU A 4 -6.11 -8.55 1.53
CA LEU A 4 -6.82 -9.18 2.66
C LEU A 4 -6.69 -10.69 2.60
N GLU A 5 -6.62 -11.28 1.40
CA GLU A 5 -6.35 -12.72 1.25
C GLU A 5 -4.91 -13.06 1.64
N ALA A 6 -3.94 -12.21 1.31
CA ALA A 6 -2.57 -12.35 1.79
C ALA A 6 -2.52 -12.36 3.33
N ALA A 7 -3.18 -11.38 3.97
CA ALA A 7 -3.27 -11.31 5.43
C ALA A 7 -3.93 -12.55 6.05
N LYS A 8 -5.00 -13.10 5.43
CA LYS A 8 -5.68 -14.31 5.93
C LYS A 8 -4.84 -15.58 5.84
N ARG A 9 -3.95 -15.66 4.84
CA ARG A 9 -3.07 -16.81 4.61
C ARG A 9 -1.78 -16.74 5.42
N ALA A 10 -1.48 -15.59 6.02
CA ALA A 10 -0.28 -15.39 6.81
C ALA A 10 -0.37 -16.12 8.15
N ARG A 11 0.80 -16.47 8.70
CA ARG A 11 0.92 -16.95 10.08
C ARG A 11 0.49 -15.83 11.04
N PRO A 12 -0.06 -16.15 12.23
CA PRO A 12 -0.37 -15.14 13.24
C PRO A 12 0.85 -14.25 13.54
N GLY A 13 0.65 -12.93 13.49
CA GLY A 13 1.71 -11.93 13.68
C GLY A 13 2.51 -11.57 12.42
N ALA A 14 2.32 -12.28 11.29
CA ALA A 14 3.00 -12.00 10.03
C ALA A 14 2.08 -11.35 8.96
N GLU A 15 0.86 -10.96 9.34
CA GLU A 15 -0.15 -10.46 8.41
C GLU A 15 0.27 -9.17 7.72
N LEU A 16 0.80 -8.20 8.48
CA LEU A 16 1.26 -6.93 7.92
C LEU A 16 2.45 -7.11 6.99
N LYS A 17 3.40 -7.96 7.39
CA LYS A 17 4.54 -8.34 6.53
C LYS A 17 4.03 -8.92 5.21
N SER A 18 3.09 -9.86 5.26
CA SER A 18 2.50 -10.47 4.06
C SER A 18 1.77 -9.45 3.18
N ILE A 19 1.06 -8.48 3.77
CA ILE A 19 0.45 -7.36 3.05
C ILE A 19 1.51 -6.54 2.32
N ILE A 20 2.61 -6.15 2.99
CA ILE A 20 3.69 -5.35 2.40
C ILE A 20 4.35 -6.11 1.24
N GLU A 21 4.70 -7.38 1.46
CA GLU A 21 5.34 -8.22 0.44
C GLU A 21 4.46 -8.40 -0.80
N THR A 22 3.16 -8.59 -0.59
CA THR A 22 2.17 -8.75 -1.67
C THR A 22 1.92 -7.44 -2.41
N TYR A 23 1.82 -6.32 -1.69
CA TYR A 23 1.59 -5.01 -2.30
C TYR A 23 2.77 -4.59 -3.18
N LEU A 24 4.01 -4.82 -2.73
CA LEU A 24 5.22 -4.45 -3.46
C LEU A 24 5.77 -5.61 -4.32
N SER A 25 4.93 -6.60 -4.65
CA SER A 25 5.35 -7.73 -5.47
C SER A 25 5.52 -7.35 -6.95
N PRO A 26 6.40 -8.02 -7.70
CA PRO A 26 6.50 -7.83 -9.15
C PRO A 26 5.17 -8.02 -9.87
N GLU A 27 4.35 -8.97 -9.41
CA GLU A 27 3.02 -9.27 -9.96
C GLU A 27 2.06 -8.08 -9.79
N HIS A 28 2.03 -7.45 -8.60
CA HIS A 28 1.22 -6.26 -8.37
C HIS A 28 1.76 -5.02 -9.11
N CYS A 29 3.08 -4.95 -9.27
CA CYS A 29 3.73 -3.91 -10.06
C CYS A 29 3.33 -4.01 -11.54
N GLY A 30 3.40 -5.20 -12.14
CA GLY A 30 3.09 -5.45 -13.55
C GLY A 30 1.58 -5.40 -13.88
N SER A 31 0.71 -5.60 -12.89
CA SER A 31 -0.75 -5.58 -13.09
C SER A 31 -1.31 -4.16 -12.99
N ALA A 32 -1.26 -3.39 -14.06
CA ALA A 32 -1.80 -2.01 -14.08
C ALA A 32 -3.33 -1.96 -13.91
N SER A 33 -4.05 -2.95 -14.46
CA SER A 33 -5.53 -3.05 -14.41
C SER A 33 -6.09 -3.58 -13.08
N GLU A 34 -5.31 -4.40 -12.34
CA GLU A 34 -5.71 -4.99 -11.06
C GLU A 34 -4.89 -4.44 -9.86
N GLY A 35 -4.08 -3.42 -10.15
CA GLY A 35 -3.14 -2.79 -9.24
C GLY A 35 -3.79 -1.87 -8.20
N CYS A 36 -2.96 -1.23 -7.35
CA CYS A 36 -3.48 -0.18 -6.48
C CYS A 36 -3.98 1.02 -7.29
N PRO A 37 -5.28 1.38 -7.20
CA PRO A 37 -5.85 2.51 -7.95
C PRO A 37 -5.27 3.86 -7.49
N VAL A 38 -4.76 3.95 -6.25
CA VAL A 38 -4.08 5.17 -5.76
C VAL A 38 -2.78 5.40 -6.51
N ALA A 39 -1.99 4.35 -6.73
CA ALA A 39 -0.73 4.45 -7.48
C ALA A 39 -0.95 4.81 -8.97
N ALA A 40 -2.14 4.57 -9.51
CA ALA A 40 -2.47 4.87 -10.90
C ALA A 40 -3.20 6.22 -11.08
N LEU A 41 -4.07 6.61 -10.13
CA LEU A 41 -5.06 7.67 -10.35
C LEU A 41 -4.94 8.86 -9.39
N ALA A 42 -4.09 8.81 -8.36
CA ALA A 42 -4.06 9.88 -7.34
C ALA A 42 -3.77 11.27 -7.96
N SER A 43 -2.87 11.35 -8.94
CA SER A 43 -2.58 12.60 -9.65
C SER A 43 -3.78 13.14 -10.43
N GLU A 44 -4.58 12.26 -11.02
CA GLU A 44 -5.79 12.65 -11.77
C GLU A 44 -6.92 13.06 -10.84
N VAL A 45 -7.16 12.30 -9.77
CA VAL A 45 -8.16 12.61 -8.74
C VAL A 45 -7.92 14.00 -8.14
N ALA A 46 -6.66 14.39 -7.95
CA ALA A 46 -6.31 15.71 -7.40
C ALA A 46 -6.82 16.88 -8.25
N ARG A 47 -6.95 16.69 -9.57
CA ARG A 47 -7.42 17.70 -10.54
C ARG A 47 -8.96 17.75 -10.66
N HIS A 48 -9.69 16.80 -10.09
CA HIS A 48 -11.15 16.80 -10.11
C HIS A 48 -11.77 17.76 -9.06
N PRO A 49 -13.04 18.17 -9.26
CA PRO A 49 -13.76 19.03 -8.31
C PRO A 49 -13.83 18.45 -6.89
N ARG A 50 -13.96 19.33 -5.90
CA ARG A 50 -14.03 18.97 -4.47
C ARG A 50 -14.97 17.80 -4.15
N PRO A 51 -16.19 17.69 -4.70
CA PRO A 51 -17.07 16.55 -4.44
C PRO A 51 -16.47 15.19 -4.81
N VAL A 52 -15.69 15.10 -5.89
CA VAL A 52 -15.02 13.85 -6.30
C VAL A 52 -13.91 13.49 -5.31
N ARG A 53 -13.10 14.48 -4.91
CA ARG A 53 -12.02 14.28 -3.93
C ARG A 53 -12.55 13.84 -2.57
N LEU A 54 -13.70 14.36 -2.12
CA LEU A 54 -14.35 13.89 -0.88
C LEU A 54 -14.80 12.42 -0.96
N ARG A 55 -15.21 11.94 -2.14
CA ARG A 55 -15.51 10.50 -2.34
C ARG A 55 -14.23 9.66 -2.25
N PHE A 56 -13.12 10.16 -2.78
CA PHE A 56 -11.82 9.54 -2.63
C PHE A 56 -11.37 9.47 -1.16
N ASP A 57 -11.51 10.56 -0.39
CA ASP A 57 -11.23 10.58 1.05
C ASP A 57 -12.00 9.49 1.80
N LYS A 58 -13.30 9.36 1.50
CA LYS A 58 -14.15 8.32 2.09
C LYS A 58 -13.64 6.92 1.73
N ALA A 59 -13.31 6.68 0.46
CA ALA A 59 -12.78 5.40 0.00
C ALA A 59 -11.47 5.02 0.70
N ILE A 60 -10.56 5.98 0.90
CA ILE A 60 -9.31 5.77 1.64
C ILE A 60 -9.58 5.45 3.10
N ARG A 61 -10.48 6.16 3.78
CA ARG A 61 -10.85 5.86 5.18
C ARG A 61 -11.48 4.48 5.33
N ASP A 62 -12.38 4.10 4.42
CA ASP A 62 -13.01 2.78 4.43
C ASP A 62 -12.02 1.67 4.07
N HIS A 63 -11.01 1.97 3.26
CA HIS A 63 -9.87 1.07 3.05
C HIS A 63 -9.06 0.93 4.34
N ALA A 64 -8.64 2.03 4.96
CA ALA A 64 -7.84 2.05 6.19
C ALA A 64 -8.45 1.17 7.29
N ARG A 65 -9.75 1.35 7.58
CA ARG A 65 -10.48 0.60 8.61
C ARG A 65 -10.35 -0.92 8.47
N ARG A 66 -10.23 -1.46 7.24
CA ARG A 66 -10.06 -2.90 7.01
C ARG A 66 -8.68 -3.42 7.41
N PHE A 67 -7.67 -2.54 7.45
CA PHE A 67 -6.28 -2.90 7.74
C PHE A 67 -5.83 -2.50 9.14
N LEU A 68 -6.51 -1.57 9.84
CA LEU A 68 -6.07 -1.07 11.16
C LEU A 68 -5.74 -2.18 12.16
N LYS A 69 -6.45 -3.31 12.13
CA LYS A 69 -6.18 -4.45 13.02
C LYS A 69 -4.80 -5.09 12.82
N TYR A 70 -4.17 -4.92 11.66
CA TYR A 70 -2.84 -5.44 11.35
C TYR A 70 -1.72 -4.42 11.62
N LEU A 71 -2.05 -3.14 11.80
CA LEU A 71 -1.05 -2.09 11.99
C LEU A 71 -0.56 -2.08 13.46
N PRO A 72 0.74 -1.82 13.68
CA PRO A 72 1.26 -1.60 15.03
C PRO A 72 0.67 -0.32 15.63
N GLY A 73 0.61 -0.27 16.95
CA GLY A 73 0.18 0.90 17.72
C GLY A 73 -0.82 0.56 18.82
N SER A 74 -0.84 1.38 19.86
CA SER A 74 -1.67 1.19 21.05
C SER A 74 -3.05 1.82 20.93
N THR A 75 -3.22 2.78 20.02
CA THR A 75 -4.48 3.50 19.80
C THR A 75 -4.93 3.44 18.34
N GLU A 76 -6.22 3.61 18.08
CA GLU A 76 -6.74 3.69 16.71
C GLU A 76 -6.13 4.86 15.93
N ALA A 77 -5.95 6.02 16.59
CA ALA A 77 -5.32 7.19 15.99
C ALA A 77 -3.87 6.92 15.55
N GLU A 78 -3.10 6.19 16.35
CA GLU A 78 -1.75 5.78 16.01
C GLU A 78 -1.72 4.80 14.83
N LYS A 79 -2.58 3.78 14.86
CA LYS A 79 -2.73 2.82 13.75
C LYS A 79 -3.13 3.52 12.45
N MET A 80 -4.00 4.52 12.54
CA MET A 80 -4.41 5.33 11.38
C MET A 80 -3.25 6.16 10.82
N ARG A 81 -2.40 6.74 11.68
CA ARG A 81 -1.18 7.45 11.25
C ARG A 81 -0.21 6.49 10.56
N HIS A 82 0.03 5.31 11.13
CA HIS A 82 0.88 4.29 10.51
C HIS A 82 0.32 3.82 9.17
N PHE A 83 -0.99 3.57 9.09
CA PHE A 83 -1.64 3.23 7.83
C PHE A 83 -1.43 4.33 6.77
N ALA A 84 -1.65 5.60 7.12
CA ALA A 84 -1.51 6.71 6.18
C ALA A 84 -0.10 6.79 5.59
N VAL A 85 0.94 6.69 6.41
CA VAL A 85 2.35 6.72 5.97
C VAL A 85 2.71 5.49 5.15
N LEU A 86 2.40 4.29 5.66
CA LEU A 86 2.76 3.04 5.00
C LEU A 86 2.06 2.91 3.64
N PHE A 87 0.74 3.10 3.60
CA PHE A 87 -0.05 2.88 2.39
C PHE A 87 0.28 3.90 1.29
N SER A 88 0.39 5.19 1.64
CA SER A 88 0.76 6.22 0.67
C SER A 88 2.19 6.04 0.15
N GLY A 89 3.12 5.69 1.04
CA GLY A 89 4.51 5.41 0.67
C GLY A 89 4.63 4.23 -0.28
N MET A 90 3.99 3.10 0.03
CA MET A 90 3.97 1.93 -0.86
C MET A 90 3.32 2.25 -2.21
N ALA A 91 2.24 3.05 -2.25
CA ALA A 91 1.63 3.49 -3.51
C ALA A 91 2.59 4.32 -4.37
N GLY A 92 3.37 5.23 -3.75
CA GLY A 92 4.40 6.01 -4.43
C GLY A 92 5.52 5.12 -4.98
N VAL A 93 6.03 4.18 -4.17
CA VAL A 93 7.03 3.19 -4.60
C VAL A 93 6.54 2.42 -5.81
N LEU A 94 5.30 1.91 -5.77
CA LEU A 94 4.71 1.15 -6.85
C LEU A 94 4.55 1.99 -8.13
N SER A 95 4.15 3.25 -7.99
CA SER A 95 4.04 4.19 -9.12
C SER A 95 5.38 4.41 -9.81
N VAL A 96 6.46 4.62 -9.04
CA VAL A 96 7.81 4.81 -9.59
C VAL A 96 8.32 3.52 -10.22
N ALA A 97 8.17 2.38 -9.52
CA ALA A 97 8.60 1.08 -10.02
C ALA A 97 7.95 0.73 -11.38
N ARG A 98 6.68 1.08 -11.59
CA ARG A 98 5.98 0.91 -12.88
C ARG A 98 6.53 1.75 -14.01
N ALA A 99 7.09 2.92 -13.72
CA ALA A 99 7.67 3.81 -14.71
C ALA A 99 9.10 3.40 -15.12
N VAL A 100 9.77 2.57 -14.32
CA VAL A 100 11.14 2.13 -14.57
C VAL A 100 11.16 0.99 -15.59
N ALA A 101 11.82 1.23 -16.73
CA ALA A 101 11.99 0.26 -17.80
C ALA A 101 13.05 -0.82 -17.49
N ASP A 102 14.08 -0.49 -16.71
CA ASP A 102 15.12 -1.45 -16.31
C ASP A 102 14.62 -2.40 -15.21
N ASP A 103 14.56 -3.69 -15.53
CA ASP A 103 14.04 -4.73 -14.64
C ASP A 103 14.85 -4.84 -13.34
N GLY A 104 16.17 -4.70 -13.43
CA GLY A 104 17.07 -4.77 -12.27
C GLY A 104 16.85 -3.61 -11.29
N MET A 105 16.68 -2.39 -11.80
CA MET A 105 16.38 -1.20 -11.02
C MET A 105 14.98 -1.29 -10.41
N ARG A 106 13.98 -1.75 -11.18
CA ARG A 106 12.62 -1.98 -10.68
C ARG A 106 12.62 -2.96 -9.51
N GLN A 107 13.33 -4.08 -9.62
CA GLN A 107 13.47 -5.06 -8.54
C GLN A 107 14.13 -4.46 -7.29
N ARG A 108 15.21 -3.68 -7.47
CA ARG A 108 15.89 -3.00 -6.34
C ARG A 108 14.97 -2.03 -5.61
N ILE A 109 14.16 -1.26 -6.32
CA ILE A 109 13.18 -0.34 -5.72
C ILE A 109 12.16 -1.09 -4.88
N LEU A 110 11.54 -2.14 -5.45
CA LEU A 110 10.53 -2.94 -4.76
C LEU A 110 11.11 -3.63 -3.52
N GLN A 111 12.30 -4.24 -3.65
CA GLN A 111 12.93 -4.97 -2.57
C GLN A 111 13.40 -4.05 -1.42
N GLY A 112 14.07 -2.93 -1.75
CA GLY A 112 14.52 -1.98 -0.73
C GLY A 112 13.35 -1.36 0.04
N ALA A 113 12.23 -1.09 -0.65
CA ALA A 113 11.01 -0.61 0.00
C ALA A 113 10.39 -1.66 0.93
N LYS A 114 10.31 -2.94 0.51
CA LYS A 114 9.82 -4.02 1.38
C LYS A 114 10.64 -4.11 2.65
N GLU A 115 11.97 -4.15 2.53
CA GLU A 115 12.87 -4.25 3.67
C GLU A 115 12.72 -3.07 4.62
N PHE A 116 12.65 -1.85 4.08
CA PHE A 116 12.43 -0.64 4.86
C PHE A 116 11.10 -0.71 5.63
N TYR A 117 9.98 -0.97 4.95
CA TYR A 117 8.66 -0.95 5.58
C TYR A 117 8.45 -2.10 6.57
N ILE A 118 8.95 -3.31 6.26
CA ILE A 118 8.90 -4.44 7.20
C ILE A 118 9.68 -4.08 8.47
N ARG A 119 10.90 -3.55 8.35
CA ARG A 119 11.70 -3.13 9.52
C ARG A 119 11.02 -2.02 10.33
N SER A 120 10.34 -1.10 9.67
CA SER A 120 9.70 0.05 10.34
C SER A 120 8.36 -0.26 10.99
N PHE A 121 7.60 -1.24 10.47
CA PHE A 121 6.20 -1.45 10.87
C PHE A 121 5.89 -2.86 11.38
N CYS A 122 6.79 -3.83 11.26
CA CYS A 122 6.63 -5.19 11.76
C CYS A 122 7.64 -5.44 12.89
N PRO A 123 7.39 -4.94 14.12
CA PRO A 123 8.24 -5.19 15.28
C PRO A 123 8.20 -6.66 15.73
#